data_AF-A0A3B8J2C9-F1
#
_entry.id   AF-A0A3B8J2C9-F1
#
_cell.length_a   1.000
_cell.length_b   1.000
_cell.length_c   1.000
_cell.angle_alpha   90.00
_cell.angle_beta   90.00
_cell.angle_gamma   90.00
#
_symmetry.space_group_name_H-M   'P 1'
#
loop_
_entity.id
_entity.type
_entity.pdbx_description
1 polymer ?
#
loop_
_entity_poly.entity_id
_entity_poly.type
_entity_poly.pdbx_seq_one_letter_code
_entity_poly.pdbx_strand_id
1 'polypeptide(L)'
;KLAGLDESSRVMAPDPHDNTLWMTHGYKGVYRINLSPTLDSIQKVTYYGEEHGFPSRFLINVHQLRDGLIFTSEAGTYRYDLDTDRFVPHPVFSELLGPDYRIVDLAEDAYGNVFFIGEQEIGMLRRNSMGGFEVERGIFTKIRYLLNDDLVNVTILDNNEVMFGAKEGFVHYDPVQYKSYEESFPTLIRRVSASRSQDSTYFTGSVSGTLGATQLKLPYRGNSLNFNFSAPFFEGLDRMEYSFLLENFDGDWSEWSGQTEKEYTNLPEGDYTFRVRSRNPYGMQGEEVSYAFTVAPPWFRSPLA
;
A
#
# COMPACT_ATOMS: atom_id res chain seq x y z
N LYS A 1 41.65 4.31 9.71
CA LYS A 1 41.05 5.27 10.67
C LYS A 1 41.67 6.62 10.40
N LEU A 2 40.89 7.61 9.96
CA LEU A 2 41.37 8.98 9.83
C LEU A 2 41.40 9.62 11.23
N ALA A 3 42.46 10.36 11.56
CA ALA A 3 42.53 11.07 12.84
C ALA A 3 41.43 12.16 12.89
N GLY A 4 40.74 12.29 14.02
CA GLY A 4 39.67 13.28 14.20
C GLY A 4 38.24 12.74 14.09
N LEU A 5 38.06 11.44 13.83
CA LEU A 5 36.75 10.77 13.86
C LEU A 5 36.88 9.38 14.49
N ASP A 6 36.24 9.19 15.64
CA ASP A 6 36.22 7.91 16.36
C ASP A 6 34.98 7.06 16.04
N GLU A 7 34.01 7.64 15.35
CA GLU A 7 32.75 7.00 15.02
C GLU A 7 32.87 6.06 13.82
N SER A 8 32.15 4.93 13.89
CA SER A 8 32.02 3.97 12.81
C SER A 8 30.66 4.14 12.15
N SER A 9 30.60 4.03 10.83
CA SER A 9 29.33 4.09 10.10
C SER A 9 29.31 3.06 8.97
N ARG A 10 28.09 2.68 8.57
CA ARG A 10 27.79 1.87 7.38
C ARG A 10 27.28 2.70 6.20
N VAL A 11 26.90 3.95 6.43
CA VAL A 11 26.18 4.79 5.48
C VAL A 11 26.88 6.14 5.35
N MET A 12 27.36 6.41 4.14
CA MET A 12 28.08 7.62 3.80
C MET A 12 27.86 7.98 2.34
N ALA A 13 27.81 9.26 2.03
CA ALA A 13 27.66 9.78 0.68
C ALA A 13 28.57 11.00 0.50
N PRO A 14 29.37 11.07 -0.58
CA PRO A 14 30.12 12.28 -0.91
C PRO A 14 29.13 13.40 -1.29
N ASP A 15 29.46 14.62 -0.92
CA ASP A 15 28.77 15.79 -1.45
C ASP A 15 29.17 15.98 -2.92
N PRO A 16 28.22 16.18 -3.86
CA PRO A 16 28.55 16.32 -5.27
C PRO A 16 29.28 17.63 -5.61
N HIS A 17 29.35 18.60 -4.69
CA HIS A 17 29.86 19.94 -4.98
C HIS A 17 31.25 20.24 -4.38
N ASP A 18 31.67 19.52 -3.34
CA ASP A 18 32.94 19.78 -2.66
C ASP A 18 33.56 18.51 -2.05
N ASN A 19 34.68 18.66 -1.31
CA ASN A 19 35.34 17.55 -0.63
C ASN A 19 34.69 17.18 0.71
N THR A 20 33.38 17.37 0.83
CA THR A 20 32.61 16.95 1.99
C THR A 20 32.18 15.50 1.82
N LEU A 21 32.31 14.73 2.90
CA LEU A 21 31.69 13.43 3.07
C LEU A 21 30.60 13.55 4.13
N TRP A 22 29.37 13.21 3.77
CA TRP A 22 28.28 13.05 4.73
C TRP A 22 28.30 11.62 5.25
N MET A 23 28.36 11.47 6.57
CA MET A 23 28.34 10.18 7.25
C MET A 23 27.19 10.17 8.25
N THR A 24 26.31 9.18 8.18
CA THR A 24 25.20 9.04 9.14
C THR A 24 25.41 7.84 10.03
N HIS A 25 24.94 7.90 11.27
CA HIS A 25 24.99 6.78 12.19
C HIS A 25 23.59 6.48 12.67
N GLY A 26 23.19 5.20 12.71
CA GLY A 26 21.82 4.79 13.10
C GLY A 26 21.38 5.19 14.52
N TYR A 27 22.27 5.79 15.33
CA TYR A 27 21.99 6.21 16.72
C TYR A 27 22.72 7.48 17.15
N LYS A 28 23.58 8.05 16.31
CA LYS A 28 24.48 9.16 16.70
C LYS A 28 24.38 10.34 15.73
N GLY A 29 23.28 10.45 14.99
CA GLY A 29 23.04 11.57 14.09
C GLY A 29 23.91 11.56 12.83
N VAL A 30 24.17 12.76 12.32
CA VAL A 30 24.84 13.01 11.04
C VAL A 30 26.12 13.79 11.27
N TYR A 31 27.16 13.44 10.51
CA TYR A 31 28.45 14.09 10.53
C TYR A 31 28.78 14.59 9.13
N ARG A 32 29.01 15.90 9.01
CA ARG A 32 29.56 16.53 7.81
C ARG A 32 31.07 16.61 7.97
N ILE A 33 31.81 15.88 7.14
CA ILE A 33 33.25 15.70 7.25
C ILE A 33 33.90 16.40 6.06
N ASN A 34 34.59 17.51 6.30
CA ASN A 34 35.38 18.17 5.27
C ASN A 34 36.76 17.53 5.20
N LEU A 35 37.12 17.00 4.02
CA LEU A 35 38.40 16.36 3.78
C LEU A 35 39.40 17.33 3.13
N SER A 36 40.69 17.03 3.26
CA SER A 36 41.75 17.73 2.54
C SER A 36 41.55 17.64 1.01
N PRO A 37 42.14 18.55 0.21
CA PRO A 37 42.15 18.44 -1.25
C PRO A 37 42.67 17.10 -1.80
N THR A 38 43.54 16.43 -1.03
CA THR A 38 44.12 15.12 -1.36
C THR A 38 43.32 13.94 -0.80
N LEU A 39 42.21 14.21 -0.08
CA LEU A 39 41.31 13.22 0.54
C LEU A 39 41.99 12.27 1.54
N ASP A 40 43.11 12.70 2.13
CA ASP A 40 43.95 11.90 3.03
C ASP A 40 43.82 12.26 4.51
N SER A 41 43.13 13.36 4.83
CA SER A 41 43.01 13.88 6.18
C SER A 41 41.70 14.65 6.38
N ILE A 42 41.22 14.66 7.62
CA ILE A 42 40.01 15.40 8.02
C ILE A 42 40.43 16.83 8.39
N GLN A 43 39.80 17.81 7.77
CA GLN A 43 39.97 19.23 8.09
C GLN A 43 38.97 19.69 9.15
N LYS A 44 37.71 19.26 9.04
CA LYS A 44 36.62 19.63 9.95
C LYS A 44 35.58 18.52 10.03
N VAL A 45 35.02 18.33 11.22
CA VAL A 45 33.83 17.52 11.45
C VAL A 45 32.77 18.40 12.10
N THR A 46 31.58 18.45 11.52
CA THR A 46 30.40 19.11 12.10
C THR A 46 29.34 18.06 12.37
N TYR A 47 28.76 18.09 13.57
CA TYR A 47 27.68 17.19 13.98
C TYR A 47 26.31 17.85 13.76
N TYR A 48 25.34 17.06 13.33
CA TYR A 48 23.94 17.44 13.16
C TYR A 48 23.01 16.41 13.80
N GLY A 49 22.00 16.92 14.51
CA GLY A 49 21.03 16.15 15.29
C GLY A 49 19.70 16.91 15.48
N GLU A 50 19.03 16.69 16.60
CA GLU A 50 17.73 17.30 16.94
C GLU A 50 17.76 18.82 16.89
N GLU A 51 18.78 19.40 17.48
CA GLU A 51 18.99 20.83 17.55
C GLU A 51 19.23 21.48 16.16
N HIS A 52 19.47 20.65 15.14
CA HIS A 52 19.72 21.03 13.75
C HIS A 52 18.58 20.66 12.78
N GLY A 53 17.41 20.23 13.27
CA GLY A 53 16.18 20.09 12.48
C GLY A 53 15.69 18.66 12.24
N PHE A 54 16.44 17.64 12.68
CA PHE A 54 15.93 16.27 12.73
C PHE A 54 14.96 16.08 13.92
N PRO A 55 14.06 15.08 13.86
CA PRO A 55 13.15 14.78 14.96
C PRO A 55 13.86 14.06 16.11
N SER A 56 14.89 13.27 15.78
CA SER A 56 15.82 12.65 16.72
C SER A 56 17.17 12.39 16.05
N ARG A 57 18.16 11.91 16.82
CA ARG A 57 19.45 11.40 16.31
C ARG A 57 19.42 9.96 15.79
N PHE A 58 18.25 9.32 15.79
CA PHE A 58 18.09 7.88 15.51
C PHE A 58 17.71 7.62 14.06
N LEU A 59 18.24 6.52 13.54
CA LEU A 59 17.83 5.90 12.27
C LEU A 59 17.94 6.87 11.09
N ILE A 60 18.95 7.76 11.13
CA ILE A 60 19.24 8.68 10.05
C ILE A 60 20.14 7.99 9.00
N ASN A 61 19.70 7.97 7.76
CA ASN A 61 20.46 7.49 6.61
C ASN A 61 20.61 8.59 5.56
N VAL A 62 21.77 8.64 4.89
CA VAL A 62 22.00 9.51 3.72
C VAL A 62 21.96 8.69 2.45
N HIS A 63 21.27 9.22 1.44
CA HIS A 63 21.07 8.62 0.13
C HIS A 63 21.46 9.64 -0.95
N GLN A 64 22.18 9.18 -1.97
CA GLN A 64 22.51 10.03 -3.11
C GLN A 64 21.49 9.82 -4.22
N LEU A 65 20.79 10.89 -4.59
CA LEU A 65 19.99 10.99 -5.79
C LEU A 65 20.63 11.95 -6.79
N ARG A 66 20.13 12.00 -8.04
CA ARG A 66 20.63 12.91 -9.08
C ARG A 66 20.48 14.37 -8.71
N ASP A 67 19.39 14.70 -8.00
CA ASP A 67 19.03 16.07 -7.62
C ASP A 67 19.70 16.50 -6.30
N GLY A 68 20.47 15.60 -5.68
CA GLY A 68 21.23 15.88 -4.47
C GLY A 68 21.10 14.79 -3.41
N LEU A 69 21.59 15.11 -2.21
CA LEU A 69 21.53 14.24 -1.06
C LEU A 69 20.16 14.30 -0.38
N ILE A 70 19.63 13.13 -0.05
CA ILE A 70 18.42 12.96 0.73
C ILE A 70 18.76 12.28 2.06
N PHE A 71 18.15 12.76 3.13
CA PHE A 71 18.31 12.21 4.46
C PHE A 71 16.98 11.64 4.93
N THR A 72 16.96 10.37 5.30
CA THR A 72 15.79 9.71 5.89
C THR A 72 16.00 9.62 7.40
N SER A 73 14.93 9.64 8.19
CA SER A 73 15.01 9.50 9.64
C SER A 73 13.95 8.53 10.17
N GLU A 74 13.82 8.38 11.48
CA GLU A 74 12.71 7.61 12.06
C GLU A 74 11.32 8.21 11.77
N ALA A 75 11.25 9.49 11.42
CA ALA A 75 10.04 10.16 10.96
C ALA A 75 10.39 11.13 9.82
N GLY A 76 9.88 10.88 8.62
CA GLY A 76 10.04 11.80 7.49
C GLY A 76 11.37 11.75 6.75
N THR A 77 11.44 12.60 5.72
CA THR A 77 12.57 12.76 4.79
C THR A 77 13.00 14.22 4.77
N TYR A 78 14.30 14.47 4.70
CA TYR A 78 14.94 15.77 4.90
C TYR A 78 15.95 16.08 3.80
N ARG A 79 16.18 17.37 3.59
CA ARG A 79 17.30 17.92 2.84
C ARG A 79 18.10 18.87 3.73
N TYR A 80 19.38 19.00 3.45
CA TYR A 80 20.22 19.99 4.09
C TYR A 80 20.05 21.36 3.41
N ASP A 81 19.84 22.39 4.21
CA ASP A 81 19.71 23.78 3.79
C ASP A 81 21.01 24.53 4.15
N LEU A 82 21.76 24.94 3.12
CA LEU A 82 23.06 25.57 3.26
C LEU A 82 22.97 26.99 3.85
N ASP A 83 21.90 27.72 3.55
CA ASP A 83 21.75 29.12 3.98
C ASP A 83 21.49 29.21 5.49
N THR A 84 20.74 28.23 6.02
CA THR A 84 20.37 28.18 7.43
C THR A 84 21.24 27.22 8.26
N ASP A 85 22.08 26.40 7.62
CA ASP A 85 22.88 25.34 8.23
C ASP A 85 22.03 24.34 9.04
N ARG A 86 20.88 23.93 8.46
CA ARG A 86 19.89 23.07 9.12
C ARG A 86 19.31 22.03 8.17
N PHE A 87 18.76 20.98 8.75
CA PHE A 87 17.91 20.03 8.04
C PHE A 87 16.47 20.52 8.05
N VAL A 88 15.84 20.46 6.87
CA VAL A 88 14.44 20.83 6.68
C VAL A 88 13.71 19.69 5.98
N PRO A 89 12.40 19.48 6.24
CA PRO A 89 11.62 18.47 5.55
C PRO A 89 11.74 18.61 4.02
N HIS A 90 11.90 17.49 3.33
CA HIS A 90 12.02 17.49 1.89
C HIS A 90 10.63 17.72 1.27
N PRO A 91 10.39 18.86 0.59
CA PRO A 91 9.04 19.30 0.23
C PRO A 91 8.28 18.26 -0.61
N VAL A 92 8.95 17.71 -1.64
CA VAL A 92 8.35 16.72 -2.54
C VAL A 92 7.99 15.40 -1.82
N PHE A 93 8.90 14.83 -1.04
CA PHE A 93 8.65 13.57 -0.34
C PHE A 93 7.60 13.75 0.75
N SER A 94 7.65 14.86 1.50
CA SER A 94 6.67 15.17 2.53
C SER A 94 5.26 15.38 1.96
N GLU A 95 5.14 15.98 0.77
CA GLU A 95 3.85 16.15 0.08
C GLU A 95 3.29 14.80 -0.42
N LEU A 96 4.13 13.96 -1.02
CA LEU A 96 3.69 12.73 -1.67
C LEU A 96 3.44 11.56 -0.71
N LEU A 97 4.25 11.45 0.34
CA LEU A 97 4.22 10.32 1.28
C LEU A 97 3.69 10.71 2.65
N GLY A 98 3.68 12.00 2.97
CA GLY A 98 3.36 12.53 4.29
C GLY A 98 4.61 12.98 5.05
N PRO A 99 4.49 13.98 5.94
CA PRO A 99 5.63 14.61 6.61
C PRO A 99 6.38 13.65 7.55
N ASP A 100 5.67 12.71 8.17
CA ASP A 100 6.23 11.77 9.15
C ASP A 100 6.51 10.39 8.54
N TYR A 101 6.31 10.21 7.23
CA TYR A 101 6.46 8.91 6.59
C TYR A 101 7.91 8.44 6.61
N ARG A 102 8.13 7.25 7.17
CA ARG A 102 9.45 6.66 7.34
C ARG A 102 9.86 5.85 6.12
N ILE A 103 10.89 6.30 5.44
CA ILE A 103 11.62 5.54 4.42
C ILE A 103 12.85 4.91 5.07
N VAL A 104 13.01 3.60 4.91
CA VAL A 104 14.15 2.83 5.44
C VAL A 104 15.30 2.83 4.45
N ASP A 105 15.01 2.57 3.17
CA ASP A 105 15.99 2.58 2.09
C ASP A 105 15.37 3.08 0.79
N LEU A 106 16.18 3.67 -0.09
CA LEU A 106 15.74 4.16 -1.38
C LEU A 106 16.88 4.16 -2.40
N ALA A 107 16.52 4.00 -3.67
CA ALA A 107 17.47 4.08 -4.78
C ALA A 107 16.79 4.65 -6.03
N GLU A 108 17.55 5.41 -6.82
CA GLU A 108 17.05 6.05 -8.03
C GLU A 108 17.60 5.38 -9.28
N ASP A 109 16.72 5.10 -10.24
CA ASP A 109 17.08 4.52 -11.52
C ASP A 109 17.57 5.57 -12.56
N ALA A 110 18.04 5.11 -13.71
CA ALA A 110 18.51 5.97 -14.79
C ALA A 110 17.43 6.88 -15.39
N TYR A 111 16.15 6.48 -15.29
CA TYR A 111 14.99 7.28 -15.71
C TYR A 111 14.59 8.34 -14.68
N GLY A 112 15.18 8.28 -13.49
CA GLY A 112 14.93 9.16 -12.36
C GLY A 112 13.74 8.76 -11.51
N ASN A 113 13.26 7.52 -11.64
CA ASN A 113 12.29 6.95 -10.72
C ASN A 113 13.00 6.59 -9.41
N VAL A 114 12.35 6.88 -8.28
CA VAL A 114 12.90 6.57 -6.95
C VAL A 114 12.14 5.40 -6.35
N PHE A 115 12.80 4.25 -6.26
CA PHE A 115 12.28 3.08 -5.55
C PHE A 115 12.55 3.26 -4.06
N PHE A 116 11.56 2.99 -3.22
CA PHE A 116 11.68 3.14 -1.78
C PHE A 116 11.07 1.95 -1.04
N ILE A 117 11.69 1.64 0.10
CA ILE A 117 11.17 0.70 1.09
C ILE A 117 10.82 1.53 2.32
N GLY A 118 9.53 1.65 2.63
CA GLY A 118 9.07 2.25 3.87
C GLY A 118 8.76 1.22 4.95
N GLU A 119 8.30 1.69 6.09
CA GLU A 119 7.95 0.83 7.22
C GLU A 119 6.80 -0.15 6.86
N GLN A 120 5.74 0.37 6.23
CA GLN A 120 4.53 -0.40 5.94
C GLN A 120 4.45 -0.91 4.50
N GLU A 121 5.11 -0.25 3.56
CA GLU A 121 4.94 -0.50 2.13
C GLU A 121 6.24 -0.33 1.34
N ILE A 122 6.24 -0.85 0.12
CA ILE A 122 7.27 -0.62 -0.89
C ILE A 122 6.59 0.16 -2.00
N GLY A 123 7.30 1.11 -2.58
CA GLY A 123 6.77 1.92 -3.66
C GLY A 123 7.85 2.41 -4.61
N MET A 124 7.37 3.09 -5.64
CA MET A 124 8.18 3.83 -6.59
C MET A 124 7.58 5.23 -6.73
N LEU A 125 8.42 6.25 -6.64
CA LEU A 125 8.10 7.59 -7.11
C LEU A 125 8.46 7.64 -8.59
N ARG A 126 7.47 7.54 -9.45
CA ARG A 126 7.65 7.59 -10.90
C ARG A 126 7.84 9.03 -11.34
N ARG A 127 8.96 9.35 -11.98
CA ARG A 127 9.22 10.69 -12.47
C ARG A 127 8.40 10.95 -13.74
N ASN A 128 7.66 12.05 -13.77
CA ASN A 128 6.86 12.45 -14.92
C ASN A 128 7.67 13.36 -15.87
N SER A 129 7.13 13.61 -17.07
CA SER A 129 7.78 14.42 -18.12
C SER A 129 7.97 15.90 -17.74
N MET A 130 7.24 16.39 -16.74
CA MET A 130 7.38 17.75 -16.21
C MET A 130 8.35 17.84 -15.02
N GLY A 131 8.95 16.70 -14.62
CA GLY A 131 9.91 16.61 -13.52
C GLY A 131 9.30 16.46 -12.13
N GLY A 132 7.98 16.32 -12.01
CA GLY A 132 7.30 15.91 -10.79
C GLY A 132 7.30 14.39 -10.61
N PHE A 133 6.65 13.91 -9.54
CA PHE A 133 6.56 12.50 -9.22
C PHE A 133 5.11 12.04 -9.01
N GLU A 134 4.85 10.78 -9.33
CA GLU A 134 3.62 10.06 -9.01
C GLU A 134 3.96 8.83 -8.17
N VAL A 135 3.19 8.58 -7.11
CA VAL A 135 3.46 7.45 -6.20
C VAL A 135 2.80 6.18 -6.75
N GLU A 136 3.59 5.13 -6.92
CA GLU A 136 3.14 3.83 -7.37
C GLU A 136 3.46 2.74 -6.33
N ARG A 137 2.42 2.09 -5.81
CA ARG A 137 2.53 1.07 -4.73
C ARG A 137 2.11 -0.32 -5.17
N GLY A 138 1.10 -0.38 -6.04
CA GLY A 138 0.39 -1.62 -6.34
C GLY A 138 1.33 -2.73 -6.82
N ILE A 139 2.26 -2.43 -7.73
CA ILE A 139 3.19 -3.43 -8.26
C ILE A 139 4.03 -4.14 -7.17
N PHE A 140 4.31 -3.48 -6.04
CA PHE A 140 5.16 -4.01 -4.98
C PHE A 140 4.42 -4.64 -3.80
N THR A 141 3.09 -4.52 -3.73
CA THR A 141 2.29 -5.16 -2.66
C THR A 141 2.46 -6.69 -2.64
N LYS A 142 2.86 -7.29 -3.76
CA LYS A 142 3.17 -8.72 -3.90
C LYS A 142 4.51 -9.15 -3.33
N ILE A 143 5.45 -8.23 -3.10
CA ILE A 143 6.82 -8.58 -2.70
C ILE A 143 7.14 -8.17 -1.27
N ARG A 144 6.28 -7.37 -0.62
CA ARG A 144 6.51 -6.85 0.74
C ARG A 144 6.79 -7.93 1.78
N TYR A 145 6.10 -9.07 1.71
CA TYR A 145 6.28 -10.18 2.65
C TYR A 145 7.53 -11.02 2.37
N LEU A 146 8.14 -10.86 1.19
CA LEU A 146 9.39 -11.53 0.83
C LEU A 146 10.62 -10.79 1.37
N LEU A 147 10.51 -9.48 1.63
CA LEU A 147 11.64 -8.67 2.08
C LEU A 147 12.05 -8.99 3.52
N ASN A 148 13.31 -8.73 3.83
CA ASN A 148 13.83 -8.80 5.20
C ASN A 148 13.06 -7.87 6.15
N ASP A 149 12.97 -8.23 7.43
CA ASP A 149 12.30 -7.38 8.41
C ASP A 149 13.24 -6.28 8.94
N ASP A 150 14.55 -6.57 9.06
CA ASP A 150 15.53 -5.65 9.68
C ASP A 150 16.54 -5.03 8.71
N LEU A 151 16.96 -5.80 7.68
CA LEU A 151 18.00 -5.41 6.72
C LEU A 151 17.43 -5.37 5.32
N VAL A 152 16.44 -4.50 5.12
CA VAL A 152 15.92 -4.19 3.80
C VAL A 152 16.96 -3.42 3.00
N ASN A 153 17.07 -3.73 1.71
CA ASN A 153 17.83 -2.93 0.78
C ASN A 153 17.14 -2.91 -0.58
N VAL A 154 17.27 -1.79 -1.28
CA VAL A 154 16.97 -1.65 -2.70
C VAL A 154 18.21 -1.20 -3.44
N THR A 155 18.45 -1.75 -4.62
CA THR A 155 19.64 -1.44 -5.42
C THR A 155 19.28 -1.44 -6.89
N ILE A 156 19.79 -0.45 -7.62
CA ILE A 156 19.69 -0.37 -9.07
C ILE A 156 20.93 -1.00 -9.67
N LEU A 157 20.74 -1.93 -10.60
CA LEU A 157 21.80 -2.60 -11.34
C LEU A 157 22.24 -1.77 -12.56
N ASP A 158 23.41 -2.08 -13.12
CA ASP A 158 23.98 -1.36 -14.28
C ASP A 158 23.07 -1.40 -15.52
N ASN A 159 22.24 -2.43 -15.66
CA ASN A 159 21.24 -2.57 -16.72
C ASN A 159 19.90 -1.90 -16.37
N ASN A 160 19.86 -1.11 -15.31
CA ASN A 160 18.71 -0.39 -14.79
C ASN A 160 17.57 -1.27 -14.22
N GLU A 161 17.84 -2.56 -13.99
CA GLU A 161 16.93 -3.42 -13.25
C GLU A 161 17.07 -3.19 -11.73
N VAL A 162 16.02 -3.51 -10.98
CA VAL A 162 15.95 -3.25 -9.54
C VAL A 162 16.04 -4.55 -8.76
N MET A 163 16.90 -4.58 -7.75
CA MET A 163 17.00 -5.68 -6.80
C MET A 163 16.54 -5.23 -5.42
N PHE A 164 15.67 -6.03 -4.81
CA PHE A 164 15.31 -5.91 -3.40
C PHE A 164 15.87 -7.09 -2.60
N GLY A 165 16.50 -6.82 -1.46
CA GLY A 165 16.95 -7.87 -0.54
C GLY A 165 15.79 -8.63 0.08
N ALA A 166 15.76 -9.94 -0.08
CA ALA A 166 14.69 -10.80 0.41
C ALA A 166 15.19 -11.78 1.47
N LYS A 167 14.25 -12.34 2.25
CA LYS A 167 14.54 -13.37 3.27
C LYS A 167 15.23 -14.59 2.65
N GLU A 168 14.84 -14.93 1.42
CA GLU A 168 15.38 -16.05 0.65
C GLU A 168 16.06 -15.56 -0.64
N GLY A 169 17.08 -14.72 -0.51
CA GLY A 169 17.88 -14.22 -1.64
C GLY A 169 17.49 -12.80 -2.04
N PHE A 170 16.93 -12.64 -3.24
CA PHE A 170 16.56 -11.33 -3.77
C PHE A 170 15.33 -11.39 -4.67
N VAL A 171 14.57 -10.29 -4.69
CA VAL A 171 13.54 -10.03 -5.69
C VAL A 171 14.16 -9.19 -6.79
N HIS A 172 14.00 -9.64 -8.02
CA HIS A 172 14.47 -8.95 -9.21
C HIS A 172 13.30 -8.36 -9.98
N TYR A 173 13.36 -7.06 -10.30
CA TYR A 173 12.29 -6.31 -10.94
C TYR A 173 12.82 -5.55 -12.16
N ASP A 174 12.19 -5.80 -13.31
CA ASP A 174 12.45 -5.09 -14.56
C ASP A 174 11.43 -3.95 -14.71
N PRO A 175 11.84 -2.67 -14.62
CA PRO A 175 10.93 -1.53 -14.70
C PRO A 175 10.31 -1.32 -16.09
N VAL A 176 10.84 -1.95 -17.14
CA VAL A 176 10.29 -1.86 -18.50
C VAL A 176 9.03 -2.73 -18.63
N GLN A 177 8.92 -3.81 -17.87
CA GLN A 177 7.77 -4.71 -17.87
C GLN A 177 6.64 -4.20 -16.97
N TYR A 178 6.08 -3.04 -17.33
CA TYR A 178 4.97 -2.44 -16.62
C TYR A 178 3.66 -3.21 -16.88
N LYS A 179 2.99 -3.64 -15.80
CA LYS A 179 1.63 -4.17 -15.84
C LYS A 179 0.72 -3.29 -15.02
N SER A 180 -0.30 -2.71 -15.65
CA SER A 180 -1.36 -2.02 -14.93
C SER A 180 -2.24 -3.03 -14.19
N TYR A 181 -2.58 -2.69 -12.95
CA TYR A 181 -3.56 -3.42 -12.13
C TYR A 181 -4.86 -2.65 -11.97
N GLU A 182 -5.09 -1.62 -12.79
CA GLU A 182 -6.28 -0.77 -12.78
C GLU A 182 -7.47 -1.38 -13.57
N GLU A 183 -7.35 -2.63 -14.03
CA GLU A 183 -8.43 -3.27 -14.76
C GLU A 183 -9.64 -3.54 -13.85
N SER A 184 -10.81 -3.10 -14.31
CA SER A 184 -12.10 -3.44 -13.69
C SER A 184 -12.29 -4.96 -13.75
N PHE A 185 -12.80 -5.53 -12.66
CA PHE A 185 -13.15 -6.93 -12.56
C PHE A 185 -14.55 -7.08 -11.95
N PRO A 186 -15.32 -8.11 -12.34
CA PRO A 186 -16.69 -8.25 -11.86
C PRO A 186 -16.73 -8.82 -10.43
N THR A 187 -17.58 -8.24 -9.57
CA THR A 187 -18.03 -8.95 -8.36
C THR A 187 -19.16 -9.89 -8.75
N LEU A 188 -19.12 -11.14 -8.28
CA LEU A 188 -20.10 -12.16 -8.64
C LEU A 188 -20.80 -12.68 -7.39
N ILE A 189 -22.13 -12.66 -7.37
CA ILE A 189 -22.90 -13.53 -6.47
C ILE A 189 -22.85 -14.94 -7.08
N ARG A 190 -22.36 -15.91 -6.31
CA ARG A 190 -22.17 -17.30 -6.75
C ARG A 190 -23.32 -18.19 -6.34
N ARG A 191 -23.91 -17.94 -5.17
CA ARG A 191 -25.05 -18.69 -4.66
C ARG A 191 -25.91 -17.85 -3.72
N VAL A 192 -27.22 -18.00 -3.82
CA VAL A 192 -28.20 -17.55 -2.82
C VAL A 192 -28.98 -18.78 -2.39
N SER A 193 -28.97 -19.09 -1.09
CA SER A 193 -29.62 -20.28 -0.53
C SER A 193 -30.31 -19.98 0.79
N ALA A 194 -31.27 -20.83 1.17
CA ALA A 194 -31.87 -20.76 2.50
C ALA A 194 -30.85 -21.16 3.57
N SER A 195 -30.73 -20.39 4.66
CA SER A 195 -29.70 -20.66 5.67
C SER A 195 -30.04 -21.84 6.59
N ARG A 196 -31.31 -21.98 6.98
CA ARG A 196 -31.76 -22.98 7.98
C ARG A 196 -32.06 -24.36 7.41
N SER A 197 -32.34 -24.44 6.12
CA SER A 197 -32.54 -25.69 5.39
C SER A 197 -31.66 -25.57 4.15
N GLN A 198 -30.46 -26.14 4.18
CA GLN A 198 -29.52 -26.11 3.05
C GLN A 198 -30.09 -26.75 1.75
N ASP A 199 -31.31 -27.27 1.81
CA ASP A 199 -32.03 -27.94 0.73
C ASP A 199 -32.51 -27.01 -0.39
N SER A 200 -32.59 -25.69 -0.15
CA SER A 200 -33.11 -24.73 -1.13
C SER A 200 -32.04 -23.76 -1.61
N THR A 201 -31.62 -23.92 -2.87
CA THR A 201 -30.81 -22.93 -3.60
C THR A 201 -31.73 -22.11 -4.48
N TYR A 202 -31.81 -20.80 -4.23
CA TYR A 202 -32.62 -19.86 -4.99
C TYR A 202 -31.89 -19.28 -6.20
N PHE A 203 -30.56 -19.25 -6.13
CA PHE A 203 -29.71 -18.79 -7.21
C PHE A 203 -28.37 -19.52 -7.18
N THR A 204 -27.86 -19.92 -8.35
CA THR A 204 -26.50 -20.39 -8.57
C THR A 204 -25.99 -19.80 -9.89
N GLY A 205 -24.81 -19.17 -9.86
CA GLY A 205 -24.35 -18.35 -10.97
C GLY A 205 -23.49 -19.07 -12.02
N SER A 206 -23.84 -18.87 -13.30
CA SER A 206 -22.94 -18.81 -14.46
C SER A 206 -23.26 -17.52 -15.25
N VAL A 207 -22.26 -16.98 -15.94
CA VAL A 207 -22.07 -15.55 -16.30
C VAL A 207 -23.11 -14.94 -17.26
N SER A 208 -23.28 -13.62 -17.12
CA SER A 208 -23.93 -12.63 -18.00
C SER A 208 -25.44 -12.43 -17.89
N GLY A 209 -25.81 -11.33 -17.24
CA GLY A 209 -27.16 -10.78 -17.22
C GLY A 209 -27.43 -10.15 -15.88
N THR A 210 -28.02 -8.95 -15.87
CA THR A 210 -28.64 -8.36 -14.68
C THR A 210 -29.34 -9.45 -13.88
N LEU A 211 -29.07 -9.53 -12.57
CA LEU A 211 -29.86 -10.33 -11.61
C LEU A 211 -31.30 -9.80 -11.47
N GLY A 212 -31.85 -9.19 -12.51
CA GLY A 212 -33.20 -8.71 -12.63
C GLY A 212 -34.03 -9.69 -13.43
N ALA A 213 -34.78 -10.55 -12.74
CA ALA A 213 -36.13 -10.99 -13.14
C ALA A 213 -36.72 -12.08 -12.25
N THR A 214 -35.94 -12.78 -11.42
CA THR A 214 -36.56 -13.65 -10.41
C THR A 214 -36.96 -12.78 -9.22
N GLN A 215 -38.23 -12.36 -9.18
CA GLN A 215 -38.87 -11.85 -7.97
C GLN A 215 -38.88 -12.97 -6.92
N LEU A 216 -37.73 -13.24 -6.29
CA LEU A 216 -37.67 -14.21 -5.21
C LEU A 216 -38.58 -13.70 -4.09
N LYS A 217 -39.71 -14.38 -3.91
CA LYS A 217 -40.65 -14.11 -2.83
C LYS A 217 -40.50 -15.20 -1.78
N LEU A 218 -39.89 -14.85 -0.66
CA LEU A 218 -39.72 -15.77 0.45
C LEU A 218 -40.98 -15.77 1.33
N PRO A 219 -41.45 -16.96 1.77
CA PRO A 219 -42.46 -17.01 2.82
C PRO A 219 -41.86 -16.49 4.14
N TYR A 220 -42.70 -15.87 4.98
CA TYR A 220 -42.27 -15.33 6.28
C TYR A 220 -41.52 -16.35 7.17
N ARG A 221 -41.89 -17.64 7.12
CA ARG A 221 -41.23 -18.71 7.90
C ARG A 221 -39.84 -19.13 7.36
N GLY A 222 -39.50 -18.74 6.14
CA GLY A 222 -38.25 -19.08 5.42
C GLY A 222 -37.42 -17.85 5.08
N ASN A 223 -37.45 -16.83 5.94
CA ASN A 223 -36.87 -15.50 5.76
C ASN A 223 -35.38 -15.40 6.14
N SER A 224 -34.62 -16.49 5.97
CA SER A 224 -33.18 -16.50 6.24
C SER A 224 -32.43 -16.91 4.98
N LEU A 225 -31.52 -16.05 4.52
CA LEU A 225 -30.74 -16.23 3.30
C LEU A 225 -29.24 -16.21 3.60
N ASN A 226 -28.50 -17.08 2.92
CA ASN A 226 -27.05 -17.02 2.81
C ASN A 226 -26.67 -16.62 1.37
N PHE A 227 -25.84 -15.59 1.26
CA PHE A 227 -25.25 -15.10 0.02
C PHE A 227 -23.78 -15.50 -0.02
N ASN A 228 -23.38 -16.25 -1.05
CA ASN A 228 -21.98 -16.56 -1.33
C ASN A 228 -21.54 -15.75 -2.54
N PHE A 229 -20.37 -15.15 -2.49
CA PHE A 229 -19.87 -14.25 -3.53
C PHE A 229 -18.37 -14.43 -3.75
N SER A 230 -17.89 -13.97 -4.90
CA SER A 230 -16.48 -14.05 -5.30
C SER A 230 -16.15 -13.00 -6.35
N ALA A 231 -14.87 -12.70 -6.51
CA ALA A 231 -14.36 -11.91 -7.62
C ALA A 231 -13.21 -12.68 -8.32
N PRO A 232 -13.20 -12.80 -9.66
CA PRO A 232 -12.20 -13.57 -10.39
C PRO A 232 -10.92 -12.74 -10.60
N PHE A 233 -10.23 -12.42 -9.51
CA PHE A 233 -8.93 -11.75 -9.53
C PHE A 233 -7.85 -12.72 -9.03
N PHE A 234 -7.19 -13.40 -9.96
CA PHE A 234 -6.32 -14.54 -9.65
C PHE A 234 -4.99 -14.16 -8.97
N GLU A 235 -4.63 -12.87 -8.99
CA GLU A 235 -3.40 -12.39 -8.41
C GLU A 235 -3.61 -11.96 -6.95
N GLY A 236 -3.27 -12.85 -6.01
CA GLY A 236 -3.52 -12.59 -4.58
C GLY A 236 -4.98 -12.83 -4.18
N LEU A 237 -5.57 -13.93 -4.66
CA LEU A 237 -6.92 -14.39 -4.31
C LEU A 237 -7.18 -14.40 -2.79
N ASP A 238 -6.15 -14.73 -2.01
CA ASP A 238 -6.15 -14.79 -0.55
C ASP A 238 -6.28 -13.41 0.13
N ARG A 239 -6.15 -12.33 -0.64
CA ARG A 239 -6.18 -10.94 -0.18
C ARG A 239 -7.30 -10.12 -0.83
N MET A 240 -8.26 -10.78 -1.45
CA MET A 240 -9.49 -10.14 -1.91
C MET A 240 -10.35 -9.75 -0.71
N GLU A 241 -10.88 -8.53 -0.72
CA GLU A 241 -11.80 -8.04 0.29
C GLU A 241 -13.17 -7.75 -0.31
N TYR A 242 -14.20 -7.86 0.52
CA TYR A 242 -15.58 -7.62 0.16
C TYR A 242 -16.23 -6.70 1.17
N SER A 243 -17.16 -5.89 0.69
CA SER A 243 -18.05 -5.05 1.48
C SER A 243 -19.46 -5.30 0.96
N PHE A 244 -20.42 -5.45 1.86
CA PHE A 244 -21.80 -5.79 1.54
C PHE A 244 -22.79 -4.92 2.30
N LEU A 245 -23.99 -4.80 1.73
CA LEU A 245 -25.09 -3.99 2.26
C LEU A 245 -26.43 -4.67 1.92
N LEU A 246 -27.32 -4.79 2.89
CA LEU A 246 -28.72 -5.13 2.66
C LEU A 246 -29.59 -3.89 2.81
N GLU A 247 -30.04 -3.32 1.69
CA GLU A 247 -30.95 -2.17 1.70
C GLU A 247 -32.23 -2.49 2.49
N ASN A 248 -32.73 -1.53 3.25
CA ASN A 248 -33.88 -1.67 4.18
C ASN A 248 -33.64 -2.59 5.38
N PHE A 249 -32.38 -2.95 5.68
CA PHE A 249 -32.00 -3.69 6.88
C PHE A 249 -30.73 -3.14 7.53
N ASP A 250 -29.68 -2.94 6.74
CA ASP A 250 -28.42 -2.35 7.16
C ASP A 250 -28.45 -0.81 7.01
N GLY A 251 -27.67 -0.11 7.83
CA GLY A 251 -27.55 1.36 7.76
C GLY A 251 -26.53 1.85 6.74
N ASP A 252 -25.38 1.19 6.68
CA ASP A 252 -24.25 1.51 5.81
C ASP A 252 -23.57 0.22 5.32
N TRP A 253 -22.68 0.35 4.34
CA TRP A 253 -21.81 -0.74 3.90
C TRP A 253 -21.01 -1.33 5.05
N SER A 254 -20.80 -2.65 5.04
CA SER A 254 -19.89 -3.30 5.99
C SER A 254 -18.45 -2.82 5.79
N GLU A 255 -17.65 -2.95 6.85
CA GLU A 255 -16.19 -2.89 6.73
C GLU A 255 -15.70 -3.91 5.69
N TRP A 256 -14.57 -3.58 5.07
CA TRP A 256 -13.89 -4.48 4.14
C TRP A 256 -13.35 -5.69 4.90
N SER A 257 -13.62 -6.89 4.38
CA SER A 257 -13.11 -8.13 4.97
C SER A 257 -12.91 -9.22 3.93
N GLY A 258 -12.08 -10.22 4.24
CA GLY A 258 -11.91 -11.41 3.39
C GLY A 258 -13.08 -12.41 3.44
N GLN A 259 -14.21 -12.05 4.05
CA GLN A 259 -15.39 -12.92 4.09
C GLN A 259 -15.98 -13.08 2.69
N THR A 260 -16.25 -14.31 2.27
CA THR A 260 -16.83 -14.63 0.95
C THR A 260 -18.30 -15.05 1.03
N GLU A 261 -18.88 -14.98 2.24
CA GLU A 261 -20.29 -15.26 2.47
C GLU A 261 -20.88 -14.32 3.52
N LYS A 262 -22.20 -14.12 3.42
CA LYS A 262 -22.98 -13.33 4.38
C LYS A 262 -24.34 -13.97 4.60
N GLU A 263 -24.66 -14.21 5.86
CA GLU A 263 -25.97 -14.69 6.30
C GLU A 263 -26.81 -13.55 6.89
N TYR A 264 -28.07 -13.49 6.48
CA TYR A 264 -29.13 -12.72 7.13
C TYR A 264 -30.22 -13.66 7.62
N THR A 265 -30.64 -13.49 8.87
CA THR A 265 -31.65 -14.35 9.51
C THR A 265 -32.82 -13.55 10.04
N ASN A 266 -33.98 -14.20 10.09
CA ASN A 266 -35.22 -13.62 10.62
C ASN A 266 -35.60 -12.27 9.97
N LEU A 267 -35.43 -12.14 8.65
CA LEU A 267 -35.74 -10.90 7.94
C LEU A 267 -37.24 -10.56 8.05
N PRO A 268 -37.61 -9.34 8.49
CA PRO A 268 -39.01 -8.90 8.51
C PRO A 268 -39.68 -8.93 7.13
N GLU A 269 -41.00 -8.73 7.10
CA GLU A 269 -41.70 -8.50 5.84
C GLU A 269 -41.22 -7.22 5.16
N GLY A 270 -40.98 -7.27 3.84
CA GLY A 270 -40.46 -6.13 3.09
C GLY A 270 -39.71 -6.49 1.83
N ASP A 271 -39.32 -5.46 1.09
CA ASP A 271 -38.49 -5.54 -0.10
C ASP A 271 -37.04 -5.23 0.25
N TYR A 272 -36.12 -6.05 -0.24
CA TYR A 272 -34.69 -5.98 0.08
C TYR A 272 -33.84 -6.06 -1.19
N THR A 273 -32.72 -5.36 -1.17
CA THR A 273 -31.65 -5.50 -2.17
C THR A 273 -30.35 -5.81 -1.45
N PHE A 274 -29.83 -7.02 -1.65
CA PHE A 274 -28.46 -7.33 -1.24
C PHE A 274 -27.50 -6.75 -2.28
N ARG A 275 -26.53 -5.95 -1.86
CA ARG A 275 -25.45 -5.41 -2.68
C ARG A 275 -24.12 -5.92 -2.16
N VAL A 276 -23.21 -6.24 -3.06
CA VAL A 276 -21.83 -6.59 -2.72
C VAL A 276 -20.88 -6.02 -3.73
N ARG A 277 -19.76 -5.50 -3.23
CA ARG A 277 -18.62 -5.05 -4.02
C ARG A 277 -17.36 -5.71 -3.50
N SER A 278 -16.38 -5.83 -4.38
CA SER A 278 -15.08 -6.42 -4.07
C SER A 278 -13.97 -5.40 -4.23
N ARG A 279 -12.84 -5.63 -3.57
CA ARG A 279 -11.62 -4.83 -3.66
C ARG A 279 -10.43 -5.76 -3.76
N ASN A 280 -9.56 -5.52 -4.74
CA ASN A 280 -8.36 -6.32 -4.91
C ASN A 280 -7.25 -5.86 -3.94
N PRO A 281 -6.13 -6.62 -3.84
CA PRO A 281 -5.04 -6.26 -2.94
C PRO A 281 -4.35 -4.92 -3.27
N TYR A 282 -4.68 -4.33 -4.42
CA TYR A 282 -4.19 -3.04 -4.89
C TYR A 282 -5.14 -1.89 -4.61
N GLY A 283 -6.26 -2.15 -3.93
CA GLY A 283 -7.27 -1.15 -3.57
C GLY A 283 -8.29 -0.85 -4.67
N MET A 284 -8.16 -1.47 -5.85
CA MET A 284 -9.11 -1.28 -6.94
C MET A 284 -10.41 -2.02 -6.62
N GLN A 285 -11.53 -1.29 -6.72
CA GLN A 285 -12.85 -1.87 -6.51
C GLN A 285 -13.36 -2.52 -7.79
N GLY A 286 -13.91 -3.72 -7.65
CA GLY A 286 -14.64 -4.39 -8.72
C GLY A 286 -16.04 -3.82 -8.89
N GLU A 287 -16.69 -4.21 -9.98
CA GLU A 287 -18.07 -3.79 -10.27
C GLU A 287 -19.02 -4.34 -9.21
N GLU A 288 -19.83 -3.47 -8.62
CA GLU A 288 -20.87 -3.85 -7.66
C GLU A 288 -21.92 -4.74 -8.33
N VAL A 289 -22.40 -5.75 -7.60
CA VAL A 289 -23.50 -6.60 -8.03
C VAL A 289 -24.58 -6.62 -6.95
N SER A 290 -25.84 -6.72 -7.39
CA SER A 290 -26.99 -6.70 -6.50
C SER A 290 -28.00 -7.82 -6.77
N TYR A 291 -28.73 -8.23 -5.73
CA TYR A 291 -29.77 -9.25 -5.77
C TYR A 291 -31.00 -8.78 -5.00
N ALA A 292 -32.12 -8.58 -5.69
CA ALA A 292 -33.38 -8.11 -5.11
C ALA A 292 -34.31 -9.28 -4.76
N PHE A 293 -34.98 -9.20 -3.60
CA PHE A 293 -35.96 -10.19 -3.14
C PHE A 293 -36.98 -9.55 -2.19
N THR A 294 -38.11 -10.24 -1.98
CA THR A 294 -39.19 -9.79 -1.09
C THR A 294 -39.48 -10.87 -0.05
N VAL A 295 -39.68 -10.48 1.21
CA VAL A 295 -40.22 -11.36 2.25
C VAL A 295 -41.71 -11.08 2.40
N ALA A 296 -42.54 -12.09 2.14
CA ALA A 296 -43.98 -11.98 2.27
C ALA A 296 -44.40 -11.76 3.73
N PRO A 297 -45.51 -11.05 3.98
CA PRO A 297 -46.03 -10.88 5.33
C PRO A 297 -46.43 -12.23 5.95
N PRO A 298 -46.56 -12.30 7.29
CA PRO A 298 -47.13 -13.45 7.95
C PRO A 298 -48.52 -13.77 7.38
N TRP A 299 -48.81 -15.05 7.14
CA TRP A 299 -50.03 -15.53 6.50
C TRP A 299 -51.34 -15.04 7.16
N PHE A 300 -51.32 -14.73 8.46
CA PHE A 300 -52.47 -14.20 9.21
C PHE A 300 -52.69 -12.69 9.03
N ARG A 301 -51.76 -11.97 8.39
CA ARG A 301 -51.89 -10.55 8.02
C ARG A 301 -52.23 -10.36 6.54
N SER A 302 -52.19 -11.42 5.73
CA SER A 302 -52.62 -11.35 4.33
C SER A 302 -54.16 -11.35 4.28
N PRO A 303 -54.81 -10.39 3.60
CA PRO A 303 -56.24 -10.49 3.36
C PRO A 303 -56.47 -11.72 2.48
N LEU A 304 -57.17 -12.72 3.03
CA LEU A 304 -57.70 -13.83 2.24
C LEU A 304 -58.49 -13.23 1.06
N ALA A 305 -58.06 -13.52 -0.16
CA ALA A 305 -58.87 -13.35 -1.36
C ALA A 305 -59.83 -14.55 -1.48
#